data_AF-A0A9Q5ZGI7-F1
#
_entry.id   AF-A0A9Q5ZGI7-F1
#
_cell.length_a   1.000
_cell.length_b   1.000
_cell.length_c   1.000
_cell.angle_alpha   90.00
_cell.angle_beta   90.00
_cell.angle_gamma   90.00
#
_symmetry.space_group_name_H-M   'P 1'
#
loop_
_entity.id
_entity.type
_entity.pdbx_description
1 polymer ?
#
loop_
_entity_poly.entity_id
_entity_poly.type
_entity_poly.pdbx_seq_one_letter_code
_entity_poly.pdbx_strand_id
1 'polypeptide(L)'
;MRIARTTYIDIEGLGDRIRTARKLDKRTLKQIAKEAGLSEGHWHVIEKEQGVIPEETLLRMQEVLQVNLGFQEEFDKLSKS
;
A
#
# COMPACT_ATOMS: atom_id res chain seq x y z
N MET A 1 -8.56 -31.57 2.68
CA MET A 1 -8.95 -30.50 3.62
C MET A 1 -8.12 -29.27 3.30
N ARG A 2 -8.71 -28.07 3.27
CA ARG A 2 -8.00 -26.81 2.97
C ARG A 2 -8.04 -25.90 4.20
N ILE A 3 -6.92 -25.27 4.52
CA ILE A 3 -6.76 -24.37 5.66
C ILE A 3 -6.12 -23.08 5.12
N ALA A 4 -6.59 -21.92 5.57
CA ALA A 4 -6.03 -20.61 5.25
C ALA A 4 -5.74 -19.85 6.55
N ARG A 5 -4.69 -19.03 6.54
CA ARG A 5 -4.33 -18.11 7.63
C ARG A 5 -4.29 -16.70 7.05
N THR A 6 -5.04 -15.79 7.64
CA THR A 6 -5.06 -14.36 7.30
C THR A 6 -4.61 -13.58 8.52
N THR A 7 -3.69 -12.63 8.33
CA THR A 7 -3.17 -11.77 9.39
C THR A 7 -3.35 -10.31 8.99
N TYR A 8 -3.61 -9.46 9.97
CA TYR A 8 -3.73 -8.02 9.80
C TYR A 8 -2.65 -7.32 10.62
N ILE A 9 -2.14 -6.20 10.10
CA ILE A 9 -1.26 -5.28 10.81
C ILE A 9 -1.84 -3.88 10.70
N ASP A 10 -1.68 -3.11 11.76
CA ASP A 10 -2.07 -1.71 11.80
C ASP A 10 -0.80 -0.87 11.75
N ILE A 11 -0.69 0.00 10.73
CA ILE A 11 0.44 0.93 10.57
C ILE A 11 -0.13 2.33 10.42
N GLU A 12 0.07 3.15 11.45
CA GLU A 12 -0.35 4.55 11.44
C GLU A 12 0.55 5.39 10.51
N GLY A 13 -0.08 6.31 9.75
CA GLY A 13 0.61 7.26 8.89
C GLY A 13 1.13 6.68 7.57
N LEU A 14 0.81 5.43 7.25
CA LEU A 14 1.13 4.80 5.97
C LEU A 14 0.48 5.55 4.78
N GLY A 15 -0.77 6.00 4.93
CA GLY A 15 -1.48 6.78 3.92
C GLY A 15 -0.81 8.12 3.62
N ASP A 16 -0.24 8.77 4.64
CA ASP A 16 0.51 10.02 4.48
C ASP A 16 1.88 9.81 3.83
N ARG A 17 2.56 8.69 4.11
CA ARG A 17 3.79 8.30 3.40
C ARG A 17 3.52 8.11 1.91
N ILE A 18 2.46 7.37 1.57
CA ILE A 18 2.03 7.16 0.18
C ILE A 18 1.70 8.50 -0.49
N ARG A 19 0.92 9.35 0.18
CA ARG A 19 0.54 10.66 -0.34
C ARG A 19 1.75 11.54 -0.62
N THR A 20 2.73 11.52 0.29
CA THR A 20 3.97 12.28 0.14
C THR A 20 4.76 11.78 -1.07
N ALA A 21 4.96 10.47 -1.19
CA ALA A 21 5.64 9.86 -2.34
C ALA A 21 4.94 10.22 -3.65
N ARG A 22 3.61 10.12 -3.72
CA ARG A 22 2.83 10.53 -4.91
C ARG A 22 3.02 12.00 -5.25
N LYS A 23 3.03 12.90 -4.26
CA LYS A 23 3.19 14.34 -4.51
C LYS A 23 4.58 14.72 -5.03
N LEU A 24 5.60 13.92 -4.72
CA LEU A 24 6.96 14.07 -5.25
C LEU A 24 7.10 13.49 -6.65
N ASP A 25 6.18 12.61 -7.05
CA ASP A 25 6.14 12.05 -8.40
C ASP A 25 5.71 13.11 -9.43
N LYS A 26 6.31 13.05 -10.62
CA LYS A 26 6.01 13.98 -11.72
C LYS A 26 4.76 13.58 -12.52
N ARG A 27 4.31 12.32 -12.40
CA ARG A 27 3.13 11.79 -13.05
C ARG A 27 1.86 12.25 -12.34
N THR A 28 0.76 12.32 -13.07
CA THR A 28 -0.56 12.62 -12.49
C THR A 28 -1.06 11.45 -11.64
N LEU A 29 -1.95 11.72 -10.68
CA LEU A 29 -2.61 10.66 -9.89
C LEU A 29 -3.24 9.59 -10.79
N LYS A 30 -3.92 10.00 -11.86
CA LYS A 30 -4.52 9.09 -12.85
C LYS A 30 -3.50 8.15 -13.48
N GLN A 31 -2.31 8.64 -13.84
CA GLN A 31 -1.25 7.81 -14.43
C GLN A 31 -0.71 6.82 -13.39
N ILE A 32 -0.36 7.30 -12.21
CA ILE A 32 0.20 6.49 -11.12
C ILE A 32 -0.80 5.40 -10.69
N ALA A 33 -2.07 5.77 -10.49
CA ALA A 33 -3.11 4.82 -10.12
C ALA A 33 -3.32 3.77 -11.21
N LYS A 34 -3.37 4.18 -12.49
CA LYS A 34 -3.48 3.26 -13.62
C LYS A 34 -2.30 2.29 -13.70
N GLU A 35 -1.08 2.77 -13.52
CA GLU A 35 0.13 1.94 -13.51
C GLU A 35 0.14 0.94 -12.35
N ALA A 36 -0.44 1.30 -11.19
CA ALA A 36 -0.60 0.39 -10.05
C ALA A 36 -1.80 -0.58 -10.19
N GLY A 37 -2.57 -0.48 -11.28
CA GLY A 37 -3.78 -1.27 -11.48
C GLY A 37 -4.94 -0.84 -10.58
N LEU A 38 -5.01 0.43 -10.20
CA LEU A 38 -5.99 1.01 -9.28
C LEU A 38 -6.80 2.12 -9.96
N SER A 39 -7.98 2.42 -9.41
CA SER A 39 -8.71 3.65 -9.72
C SER A 39 -8.21 4.81 -8.84
N GLU A 40 -8.38 6.05 -9.29
CA GLU A 40 -8.04 7.25 -8.50
C GLU A 40 -8.82 7.29 -7.17
N GLY A 41 -10.07 6.81 -7.18
CA GLY A 41 -10.89 6.69 -5.97
C GLY A 41 -10.34 5.70 -4.96
N HIS A 42 -9.92 4.50 -5.42
CA HIS A 42 -9.31 3.51 -4.55
C HIS A 42 -7.98 4.02 -3.97
N TRP A 43 -7.17 4.70 -4.77
CA TRP A 43 -5.96 5.36 -4.28
C TRP A 43 -6.25 6.37 -3.15
N HIS A 44 -7.28 7.20 -3.30
CA HIS A 44 -7.67 8.15 -2.25
C HIS A 44 -8.18 7.49 -0.98
N VAL A 45 -8.87 6.35 -1.08
CA VAL A 45 -9.29 5.55 0.09
C VAL A 45 -8.06 5.04 0.85
N ILE A 46 -7.05 4.53 0.12
CA ILE A 46 -5.77 4.09 0.69
C ILE A 46 -5.04 5.24 1.39
N GLU A 47 -4.93 6.41 0.76
CA GLU A 47 -4.29 7.59 1.36
C GLU A 47 -5.03 8.13 2.60
N LYS A 48 -6.31 7.78 2.77
CA LYS A 48 -7.09 8.12 3.97
C LYS A 48 -7.04 7.02 5.03
N GLU A 49 -6.28 5.95 4.79
CA GLU A 49 -6.16 4.78 5.67
C GLU A 49 -7.53 4.15 5.97
N GLN A 50 -8.40 4.11 4.96
CA GLN A 50 -9.77 3.63 5.10
C GLN A 50 -9.89 2.18 4.62
N GLY A 51 -10.21 1.29 5.55
CA GLY A 51 -10.48 -0.12 5.28
C GLY A 51 -9.22 -0.99 5.29
N VAL A 52 -9.40 -2.25 4.90
CA VAL A 52 -8.32 -3.24 4.83
C VAL A 52 -7.74 -3.24 3.41
N ILE A 53 -6.43 -3.07 3.32
CA ILE A 53 -5.70 -3.02 2.06
C ILE A 53 -4.90 -4.32 1.91
N PRO A 54 -5.08 -5.08 0.81
CA PRO A 54 -4.24 -6.25 0.54
C PRO A 54 -2.76 -5.85 0.41
N GLU A 55 -1.86 -6.66 0.98
CA GLU A 55 -0.41 -6.45 0.89
C GLU A 55 0.06 -6.27 -0.57
N GLU A 56 -0.45 -7.10 -1.47
CA GLU A 56 -0.16 -7.02 -2.92
C GLU A 56 -0.50 -5.65 -3.54
N THR A 57 -1.48 -4.93 -3.01
CA THR A 57 -1.85 -3.61 -3.49
C THR A 57 -0.80 -2.59 -3.08
N LEU A 58 -0.34 -2.65 -1.81
CA LEU A 58 0.72 -1.79 -1.32
C LEU A 58 2.08 -2.09 -2.00
N LEU A 59 2.38 -3.35 -2.30
CA LEU A 59 3.57 -3.75 -3.06
C LEU A 59 3.58 -3.13 -4.45
N ARG A 60 2.46 -3.22 -5.18
CA ARG A 60 2.31 -2.56 -6.49
C ARG A 60 2.50 -1.04 -6.41
N MET A 61 1.95 -0.41 -5.37
CA MET A 61 2.13 1.02 -5.17
C MET A 61 3.59 1.40 -4.92
N GLN A 62 4.34 0.60 -4.14
CA GLN A 62 5.78 0.81 -3.97
C GLN A 62 6.55 0.68 -5.28
N GLU A 63 6.26 -0.34 -6.08
CA GLU A 63 6.92 -0.54 -7.37
C GLU A 63 6.65 0.65 -8.30
N VAL A 64 5.41 1.13 -8.37
CA VAL A 64 5.09 2.28 -9.22
C VAL A 64 5.75 3.55 -8.70
N LEU A 65 5.68 3.82 -7.39
CA LEU A 65 6.24 5.02 -6.78
C LEU A 65 7.77 4.97 -6.60
N GLN A 66 8.38 3.79 -6.77
CA GLN A 66 9.81 3.53 -6.54
C GLN A 66 10.26 3.95 -5.12
N VAL A 67 9.44 3.61 -4.11
CA VAL A 67 9.71 3.92 -2.69
C VAL A 67 9.53 2.69 -1.80
N ASN A 68 10.20 2.70 -0.65
CA ASN A 68 9.93 1.78 0.44
C ASN A 68 8.93 2.41 1.42
N LEU A 69 7.80 1.74 1.68
CA LEU A 69 6.76 2.19 2.61
C LEU A 69 6.90 1.58 4.02
N GLY A 70 7.77 0.57 4.17
CA GLY A 70 8.20 0.01 5.47
C GLY A 70 7.24 -0.98 6.12
N PHE A 71 6.17 -1.43 5.43
CA PHE A 71 5.19 -2.34 6.03
C PHE A 71 5.64 -3.81 6.05
N GLN A 72 6.59 -4.19 5.21
CA GLN A 72 7.12 -5.55 5.11
C GLN A 72 7.83 -5.98 6.39
N GLU A 73 8.54 -5.06 7.04
CA GLU A 73 9.23 -5.32 8.30
C GLU A 73 8.26 -5.75 9.41
N GLU A 74 7.02 -5.24 9.38
CA GLU A 74 5.98 -5.63 10.34
C GLU A 74 5.43 -7.04 10.05
N PHE A 75 5.26 -7.41 8.78
CA PHE A 75 4.92 -8.79 8.41
C PHE A 75 6.04 -9.78 8.72
N ASP A 76 7.30 -9.39 8.53
CA ASP A 76 8.48 -10.21 8.83
C ASP A 76 8.61 -10.52 10.33
N LYS A 77 8.20 -9.60 11.21
CA LYS A 77 8.15 -9.86 12.65
C LYS A 77 7.12 -10.94 13.01
N LEU A 78 6.00 -10.99 12.27
CA LEU A 78 4.92 -11.95 12.50
C LEU A 78 5.21 -13.34 11.96
N SER A 79 6.08 -13.45 10.94
CA SER A 79 6.49 -14.75 10.38
C SER A 79 7.57 -15.46 11.20
N LYS A 80 8.29 -14.72 12.04
CA LYS A 80 9.36 -15.21 12.93
C LYS A 80 8.89 -15.50 14.36
N SER A 81 7.59 -15.36 14.65
CA SER A 81 6.98 -15.63 15.96
C SER A 81 6.06 -16.84 15.92
#